data_AF-A0A7H0YH17-F1
#
_entry.id   AF-A0A7H0YH17-F1
#
_cell.length_a   1.000
_cell.length_b   1.000
_cell.length_c   1.000
_cell.angle_alpha   90.00
_cell.angle_beta   90.00
_cell.angle_gamma   90.00
#
_symmetry.space_group_name_H-M   'P 1'
#
loop_
_entity.id
_entity.type
_entity.pdbx_description
1 polymer ?
#
loop_
_entity_poly.entity_id
_entity_poly.type
_entity_poly.pdbx_seq_one_letter_code
_entity_poly.pdbx_strand_id
1 'polypeptide(L)'
;MKKQITLALVFLLIIVGSLCLSGCNGVTRSLGGTQTITLEENQKLVNVTWKDKSLWILTRPAKAGEKPETYDFKEESNLGVLEGEVKLVEH
;
A
#
# COMPACT_ATOMS: atom_id res chain seq x y z
N MET A 1 9.81 18.52 43.66
CA MET A 1 10.77 18.31 42.54
C MET A 1 10.55 16.99 41.81
N LYS A 2 10.55 15.82 42.48
CA LYS A 2 10.33 14.51 41.82
C LYS A 2 9.01 14.39 41.04
N LYS A 3 7.88 14.84 41.61
CA LYS A 3 6.55 14.81 40.95
C LYS A 3 6.46 15.68 39.68
N GLN A 4 7.19 16.80 39.64
CA GLN A 4 7.24 17.70 38.48
C GLN A 4 8.03 17.07 37.32
N ILE A 5 9.12 16.35 37.65
CA ILE A 5 9.91 15.60 36.66
C ILE A 5 9.12 14.40 36.13
N THR A 6 8.38 13.69 36.98
CA THR A 6 7.50 12.59 36.55
C THR A 6 6.39 13.07 35.62
N LEU A 7 5.75 14.21 35.91
CA LEU A 7 4.75 14.78 35.00
C LEU A 7 5.35 15.19 33.65
N ALA A 8 6.55 15.81 33.65
CA ALA A 8 7.22 16.20 32.41
C ALA A 8 7.58 15.00 31.53
N LEU A 9 8.02 13.89 32.13
CA LEU A 9 8.32 12.65 31.40
C LEU A 9 7.07 12.00 30.81
N VAL A 10 5.95 11.98 31.55
CA VAL A 10 4.67 11.47 31.04
C VAL A 10 4.17 12.33 29.88
N PHE A 11 4.30 13.65 29.98
CA PHE A 11 3.90 14.57 28.92
C PHE A 11 4.74 14.41 27.64
N LEU A 12 6.06 14.21 27.79
CA LEU A 12 6.95 13.92 26.67
C LEU A 12 6.59 12.59 25.98
N LEU A 13 6.27 11.55 26.74
CA LEU A 13 5.81 10.25 26.22
C LEU A 13 4.50 10.36 25.44
N ILE A 14 3.57 11.20 25.88
CA ILE A 14 2.29 11.44 25.19
C ILE A 14 2.52 12.19 23.87
N ILE A 15 3.43 13.17 23.83
CA ILE A 15 3.79 13.90 22.60
C ILE A 15 4.46 12.98 21.59
N VAL A 16 5.44 12.18 22.02
CA VAL A 16 6.12 11.22 21.14
C VAL A 16 5.15 10.14 20.65
N GLY A 17 4.24 9.67 21.51
CA GLY A 17 3.21 8.70 21.15
C GLY A 17 2.20 9.23 20.13
N SER A 18 1.83 10.51 20.19
CA SER A 18 0.85 11.11 19.27
C SER A 18 1.42 11.36 17.87
N LEU A 19 2.72 11.62 17.74
CA LEU A 19 3.42 11.74 16.45
C LEU A 19 3.44 10.43 15.64
N CYS A 20 3.34 9.27 16.30
CA CYS A 20 3.35 7.96 15.63
C CYS A 20 2.00 7.56 14.99
N LEU A 21 0.91 8.27 15.28
CA LEU A 21 -0.45 7.87 14.88
C LEU A 21 -0.96 8.59 13.61
N SER A 22 -0.22 9.56 13.06
CA SER A 22 -0.70 10.41 11.96
C SER A 22 -0.43 9.88 10.54
N GLY A 23 0.06 8.64 10.40
CA GLY A 23 0.62 8.12 9.13
C GLY A 23 -0.16 6.98 8.46
N CYS A 24 -1.48 6.90 8.54
CA CYS A 24 -2.19 5.64 8.20
C CYS A 24 -2.19 5.24 6.70
N ASN A 25 -1.87 6.13 5.75
CA ASN A 25 -2.04 5.83 4.33
C ASN A 25 -0.74 5.43 3.59
N GLY A 26 0.44 5.69 4.17
CA GLY A 26 1.74 5.34 3.55
C GLY A 26 2.32 4.00 4.01
N VAL A 27 1.74 3.44 5.08
CA VAL A 27 2.31 2.30 5.83
C VAL A 27 2.08 0.97 5.14
N THR A 28 1.01 0.82 4.36
CA THR A 28 0.70 -0.44 3.66
C THR A 28 1.76 -0.82 2.65
N ARG A 29 2.41 0.16 2.01
CA ARG A 29 3.55 -0.06 1.11
C ARG A 29 4.83 -0.34 1.93
N SER A 30 5.22 0.58 2.82
CA SER A 30 6.50 0.45 3.54
C SER A 30 6.61 -0.75 4.51
N LEU A 31 5.52 -1.45 4.82
CA LEU A 31 5.51 -2.66 5.64
C LEU A 31 5.22 -3.96 4.84
N GLY A 32 5.29 -3.93 3.52
CA GLY A 32 5.09 -5.13 2.69
C GLY A 32 3.67 -5.68 2.73
N GLY A 33 2.67 -4.81 2.88
CA GLY A 33 1.26 -5.19 2.82
C GLY A 33 0.82 -5.49 1.39
N THR A 34 -0.07 -6.48 1.25
CA THR A 34 -0.73 -6.80 -0.01
C THR A 34 -2.01 -5.97 -0.17
N GLN A 35 -2.12 -5.23 -1.28
CA GLN A 35 -3.35 -4.54 -1.68
C GLN A 35 -4.07 -5.36 -2.77
N THR A 36 -5.39 -5.49 -2.69
CA THR A 36 -6.19 -6.05 -3.79
C THR A 36 -6.92 -4.94 -4.53
N ILE A 37 -6.81 -4.92 -5.85
CA ILE A 37 -7.52 -4.00 -6.75
C ILE A 37 -8.37 -4.83 -7.71
N THR A 38 -9.66 -4.54 -7.71
CA THR A 38 -10.62 -5.10 -8.66
C THR A 38 -10.77 -4.14 -9.83
N LEU A 39 -10.58 -4.63 -11.05
CA LEU A 39 -10.80 -3.84 -12.26
C LEU A 39 -12.29 -3.73 -12.57
N GLU A 40 -12.65 -2.68 -13.32
CA GLU A 40 -14.01 -2.51 -13.82
C GLU A 40 -14.40 -3.67 -14.76
N GLU A 41 -15.70 -3.94 -14.86
CA GLU A 41 -16.21 -5.01 -15.72
C GLU A 41 -15.78 -4.83 -17.18
N ASN A 42 -15.51 -5.94 -17.86
CA ASN A 42 -15.10 -5.94 -19.27
C ASN A 42 -13.80 -5.16 -19.52
N GLN A 43 -12.91 -5.03 -18.53
CA GLN A 43 -11.56 -4.49 -18.70
C GLN A 43 -10.51 -5.61 -18.57
N LYS A 44 -9.49 -5.55 -19.42
CA LYS A 44 -8.28 -6.36 -19.33
C LYS A 44 -7.12 -5.49 -18.90
N LEU A 45 -6.29 -6.01 -17.99
CA LEU A 45 -5.05 -5.38 -17.61
C LEU A 45 -4.08 -5.39 -18.81
N VAL A 46 -3.47 -4.24 -19.09
CA VAL A 46 -2.42 -4.11 -20.11
C VAL A 46 -1.06 -3.91 -19.44
N ASN A 47 -1.01 -3.00 -18.46
CA ASN A 47 0.21 -2.75 -17.69
C ASN A 47 -0.13 -2.15 -16.32
N VAL A 48 0.75 -2.35 -15.35
CA VAL A 48 0.68 -1.72 -14.04
C VAL A 48 2.09 -1.28 -13.63
N THR A 49 2.21 -0.07 -13.08
CA THR A 49 3.50 0.46 -12.64
C THR A 49 3.34 1.46 -11.50
N TRP A 50 4.41 1.65 -10.73
CA TRP A 50 4.48 2.67 -9.70
C TRP A 50 5.07 3.96 -10.26
N LYS A 51 4.46 5.09 -9.89
CA LYS A 51 5.03 6.42 -10.06
C LYS A 51 4.92 7.17 -8.75
N ASP A 52 6.07 7.42 -8.11
CA ASP A 52 6.15 7.97 -6.76
C ASP A 52 5.31 7.15 -5.77
N LYS A 53 4.24 7.73 -5.22
CA LYS A 53 3.30 7.08 -4.28
C LYS A 53 2.01 6.60 -4.96
N SER A 54 1.89 6.77 -6.27
CA SER A 54 0.68 6.45 -7.02
C SER A 54 0.87 5.20 -7.87
N LEU A 55 -0.13 4.33 -7.88
CA LEU A 55 -0.20 3.20 -8.79
C LEU A 55 -0.89 3.63 -10.08
N TRP A 56 -0.25 3.35 -11.22
CA TRP A 56 -0.78 3.61 -12.54
C TRP A 56 -1.17 2.28 -13.18
N ILE A 57 -2.43 2.18 -13.60
CA ILE A 57 -2.99 0.97 -14.20
C ILE A 57 -3.48 1.34 -15.59
N LEU A 58 -2.93 0.68 -16.61
CA LEU A 58 -3.38 0.77 -17.99
C LEU A 58 -4.28 -0.42 -18.28
N THR A 59 -5.51 -0.14 -18.69
CA THR A 59 -6.48 -1.16 -19.09
C THR A 59 -6.91 -0.97 -20.54
N ARG A 60 -7.58 -1.98 -21.08
CA ARG A 60 -8.31 -1.92 -22.34
C ARG A 60 -9.65 -2.66 -22.20
N PRO A 61 -10.64 -2.41 -23.07
CA PRO A 61 -11.81 -3.26 -23.16
C PRO A 61 -11.44 -4.73 -23.45
N ALA A 62 -12.13 -5.65 -22.79
CA ALA A 62 -12.08 -7.07 -23.07
C ALA A 62 -12.65 -7.37 -24.46
N LYS A 63 -12.00 -8.26 -25.20
CA LYS A 63 -12.51 -8.78 -26.47
C LYS A 63 -13.48 -9.93 -26.20
N ALA A 64 -14.37 -10.17 -27.14
CA ALA A 64 -15.32 -11.27 -27.05
C ALA A 64 -14.61 -12.61 -26.83
N GLY A 65 -15.00 -13.32 -25.77
CA GLY A 65 -14.45 -14.63 -25.40
C GLY A 65 -13.17 -14.60 -24.57
N GLU A 66 -12.60 -13.43 -24.27
CA GLU A 66 -11.52 -13.33 -23.28
C GLU A 66 -12.07 -13.63 -21.88
N LYS A 67 -11.34 -14.47 -21.12
CA LYS A 67 -11.69 -14.80 -19.74
C LYS A 67 -11.01 -13.82 -18.78
N PRO A 68 -11.61 -13.53 -17.61
CA PRO A 68 -10.96 -12.76 -16.56
C PRO A 68 -9.71 -13.47 -16.02
N GLU A 69 -8.70 -12.69 -15.66
CA GLU A 69 -7.43 -13.14 -15.11
C GLU A 69 -7.13 -12.44 -13.77
N THR A 70 -6.21 -13.03 -13.00
CA THR A 70 -5.70 -12.45 -11.75
C THR A 70 -4.19 -12.35 -11.83
N TYR A 71 -3.64 -11.21 -11.40
CA TYR A 71 -2.22 -10.90 -11.51
C TYR A 71 -1.66 -10.49 -10.17
N ASP A 72 -0.44 -10.94 -9.88
CA ASP A 72 0.33 -10.49 -8.73
C ASP A 72 1.43 -9.53 -9.22
N PHE A 73 1.23 -8.25 -8.97
CA PHE A 73 2.21 -7.21 -9.23
C PHE A 73 3.02 -6.94 -7.96
N LYS A 74 4.29 -7.30 -7.97
CA LYS A 74 5.18 -7.23 -6.81
C LYS A 74 6.44 -6.48 -7.14
N GLU A 75 6.95 -5.74 -6.17
CA GLU A 75 8.28 -5.17 -6.24
C GLU A 75 9.34 -6.27 -6.04
N GLU A 76 10.32 -6.34 -6.93
CA GLU A 76 11.50 -7.19 -6.75
C GLU A 76 12.62 -6.37 -6.10
N SER A 77 13.05 -6.78 -4.91
CA SER A 77 14.09 -6.11 -4.14
C SER A 77 15.29 -7.02 -3.91
N ASN A 78 16.48 -6.54 -4.28
CA ASN A 78 17.75 -7.24 -4.08
C ASN A 78 18.16 -7.34 -2.60
N LEU A 79 17.53 -6.54 -1.73
CA LEU A 79 17.78 -6.55 -0.29
C LEU A 79 16.86 -7.51 0.47
N GLY A 80 15.97 -8.24 -0.23
CA GLY A 80 15.05 -9.22 0.35
C GLY A 80 13.87 -8.62 1.10
N VAL A 81 13.73 -7.28 1.12
CA VAL A 81 12.61 -6.58 1.74
C VAL A 81 11.57 -6.27 0.66
N LEU A 82 10.39 -6.86 0.80
CA LEU A 82 9.25 -6.62 -0.10
C LEU A 82 8.58 -5.29 0.28
N GLU A 83 8.70 -4.28 -0.57
CA GLU A 83 8.11 -2.95 -0.35
C GLU A 83 6.65 -2.85 -0.84
N GLY A 84 6.07 -3.90 -1.41
CA GLY A 84 4.65 -3.90 -1.77
C GLY A 84 4.26 -5.00 -2.74
N GLU A 85 3.06 -5.53 -2.54
CA GLU A 85 2.38 -6.45 -3.43
C GLU A 85 0.99 -5.92 -3.76
N VAL A 86 0.59 -5.99 -5.03
CA VAL A 86 -0.75 -5.64 -5.50
C VAL A 86 -1.32 -6.82 -6.28
N LYS A 87 -2.44 -7.36 -5.81
CA LYS A 87 -3.24 -8.36 -6.51
C LYS A 87 -4.29 -7.66 -7.37
N LEU A 88 -4.21 -7.80 -8.70
CA LEU A 88 -5.19 -7.26 -9.64
C LEU A 88 -6.15 -8.35 -10.09
N VAL A 89 -7.46 -8.12 -9.99
CA VAL A 89 -8.52 -9.08 -10.33
C VAL A 89 -9.41 -8.49 -11.41
N GLU A 90 -9.51 -9.16 -12.56
CA GLU A 90 -10.45 -8.82 -13.64
C GLU A 90 -11.83 -9.46 -13.42
N HIS A 91 -12.88 -8.88 -14.04
CA HIS A 91 -14.26 -9.37 -14.03
C HIS A 91 -14.87 -9.44 -15.44
#